data_AF-A0A354Y6E0-F1
#
_entry.id   AF-A0A354Y6E0-F1
#
_cell.length_a   1.000
_cell.length_b   1.000
_cell.length_c   1.000
_cell.angle_alpha   90.00
_cell.angle_beta   90.00
_cell.angle_gamma   90.00
#
_symmetry.space_group_name_H-M   'P 1'
#
loop_
_entity.id
_entity.type
_entity.pdbx_description
1 polymer ?
#
loop_
_entity_poly.entity_id
_entity_poly.type
_entity_poly.pdbx_seq_one_letter_code
_entity_poly.pdbx_strand_id
1 'polypeptide(L)'
;PRPRLVHPRELPRRGLGTPEGRAAFIHAIAHIELNAIDLAWDAVYRFRGLPAGFHADWVDVADDESRHFMLLRGRLLAHGRDYGDYDAHNGLWEMCEKTAHDGLARMALVPRVLEARGLDVTPGMIVKLRALGDDATAEVLETILREEVAHVAAGSRWYRWYCERAGVEPRVRFRELLREYAGGYLHGPFNIEARLLAGFDEDELASLVEQAG
;
A
#
# COMPACT_ATOMS: atom_id res chain seq x y z
N PRO A 1 -15.90 11.24 -9.87
CA PRO A 1 -14.92 11.50 -10.94
C PRO A 1 -13.99 10.29 -11.13
N ARG A 2 -13.48 10.03 -12.34
CA ARG A 2 -12.61 8.88 -12.64
C ARG A 2 -11.32 9.38 -13.28
N PRO A 3 -10.14 9.21 -12.64
CA PRO A 3 -8.89 9.61 -13.25
C PRO A 3 -8.62 8.79 -14.51
N ARG A 4 -7.92 9.38 -15.48
CA ARG A 4 -7.43 8.64 -16.64
C ARG A 4 -6.26 7.76 -16.18
N LEU A 5 -6.36 6.46 -16.45
CA LEU A 5 -5.32 5.50 -16.11
C LEU A 5 -4.25 5.48 -17.20
N VAL A 6 -2.99 5.66 -16.81
CA VAL A 6 -1.82 5.69 -17.70
C VAL A 6 -0.77 4.72 -17.20
N HIS A 7 0.19 4.39 -18.06
CA HIS A 7 1.33 3.58 -17.65
C HIS A 7 2.17 4.33 -16.60
N PRO A 8 2.76 3.70 -15.56
CA PRO A 8 3.51 4.39 -14.52
C PRO A 8 4.62 5.33 -15.04
N ARG A 9 5.23 5.01 -16.19
CA ARG A 9 6.26 5.84 -16.84
C ARG A 9 5.72 7.12 -17.49
N GLU A 10 4.42 7.18 -17.76
CA GLU A 10 3.74 8.33 -18.37
C GLU A 10 3.22 9.31 -17.31
N LEU A 11 3.30 8.95 -16.03
CA LEU A 11 2.93 9.85 -14.96
C LEU A 11 3.90 11.03 -14.88
N PRO A 12 3.39 12.27 -14.79
CA PRO A 12 4.24 13.43 -14.56
C PRO A 12 5.07 13.24 -13.29
N ARG A 13 6.32 13.70 -13.31
CA ARG A 13 7.13 13.74 -12.08
C ARG A 13 6.47 14.68 -11.07
N ARG A 14 5.97 14.09 -9.98
CA ARG A 14 5.30 14.80 -8.90
C ARG A 14 6.35 15.35 -7.93
N GLY A 15 6.34 16.66 -7.71
CA GLY A 15 7.24 17.32 -6.76
C GLY A 15 6.43 18.10 -5.73
N LEU A 16 6.88 18.13 -4.48
CA LEU A 16 6.21 18.90 -3.43
C LEU A 16 6.48 20.41 -3.50
N GLY A 17 7.40 20.86 -4.36
CA GLY A 17 7.87 22.26 -4.39
C GLY A 17 6.89 23.29 -4.95
N THR A 18 5.82 22.87 -5.63
CA THR A 18 4.81 23.78 -6.20
C THR A 18 3.40 23.41 -5.70
N PRO A 19 2.44 24.35 -5.67
CA PRO A 19 1.05 24.03 -5.30
C PRO A 19 0.44 22.92 -6.18
N GLU A 20 0.66 22.98 -7.49
CA GLU A 20 0.19 21.99 -8.45
C GLU A 20 0.83 20.61 -8.21
N GLY A 21 2.14 20.58 -7.96
CA GLY A 21 2.85 19.34 -7.67
C GLY A 21 2.43 18.70 -6.34
N ARG A 22 2.11 19.52 -5.32
CA ARG A 22 1.52 19.04 -4.05
C ARG A 22 0.13 18.44 -4.25
N ALA A 23 -0.74 19.10 -5.01
CA ALA A 23 -2.06 18.57 -5.31
C ALA A 23 -1.97 17.24 -6.09
N ALA A 24 -1.10 17.15 -7.10
CA ALA A 24 -0.86 15.90 -7.83
C ALA A 24 -0.29 14.78 -6.94
N PHE A 25 0.53 15.13 -5.94
CA PHE A 25 1.03 14.18 -4.94
C PHE A 25 -0.09 13.67 -4.02
N ILE A 26 -0.90 14.57 -3.45
CA ILE A 26 -2.04 14.18 -2.59
C ILE A 26 -3.02 13.31 -3.39
N HIS A 27 -3.25 13.64 -4.66
CA HIS A 27 -4.11 12.87 -5.55
C HIS A 27 -3.58 11.45 -5.76
N ALA A 28 -2.27 11.29 -5.88
CA ALA A 28 -1.66 9.98 -6.03
C ALA A 28 -1.94 9.08 -4.82
N ILE A 29 -1.82 9.62 -3.62
CA ILE A 29 -2.10 8.87 -2.38
C ILE A 29 -3.59 8.59 -2.28
N ALA A 30 -4.46 9.57 -2.56
CA ALA A 30 -5.91 9.33 -2.59
C ALA A 30 -6.28 8.23 -3.59
N HIS A 31 -5.61 8.13 -4.73
CA HIS A 31 -5.82 7.04 -5.66
C HIS A 31 -5.38 5.68 -5.10
N ILE A 32 -4.28 5.65 -4.33
CA ILE A 32 -3.84 4.43 -3.65
C ILE A 32 -4.90 3.98 -2.65
N GLU A 33 -5.41 4.87 -1.78
CA GLU A 33 -6.41 4.48 -0.79
C GLU A 33 -7.72 4.02 -1.44
N LEU A 34 -8.13 4.66 -2.54
CA LEU A 34 -9.31 4.19 -3.28
C LEU A 34 -9.10 2.78 -3.84
N ASN A 35 -7.91 2.48 -4.37
CA ASN A 35 -7.59 1.11 -4.78
C ASN A 35 -7.57 0.17 -3.58
N ALA A 36 -7.04 0.59 -2.42
CA ALA A 36 -6.99 -0.23 -1.22
C ALA A 36 -8.40 -0.62 -0.73
N ILE A 37 -9.39 0.28 -0.82
CA ILE A 37 -10.81 -0.04 -0.58
C ILE A 37 -11.28 -1.17 -1.51
N ASP A 38 -11.03 -1.04 -2.82
CA ASP A 38 -11.43 -2.03 -3.82
C ASP A 38 -10.71 -3.38 -3.59
N LEU A 39 -9.42 -3.34 -3.20
CA LEU A 39 -8.62 -4.52 -2.90
C LEU A 39 -9.10 -5.26 -1.65
N ALA A 40 -9.46 -4.53 -0.61
CA ALA A 40 -9.97 -5.08 0.62
C ALA A 40 -11.33 -5.78 0.39
N TRP A 41 -12.25 -5.13 -0.33
CA TRP A 41 -13.52 -5.75 -0.71
C TRP A 41 -13.35 -6.92 -1.70
N ASP A 42 -12.40 -6.82 -2.64
CA ASP A 42 -12.02 -7.95 -3.50
C ASP A 42 -11.58 -9.14 -2.65
N ALA A 43 -10.72 -8.93 -1.65
CA ALA A 43 -10.27 -10.00 -0.76
C ALA A 43 -11.44 -10.66 -0.02
N VAL A 44 -12.33 -9.86 0.58
CA VAL A 44 -13.54 -10.34 1.28
C VAL A 44 -14.39 -11.24 0.37
N TYR A 45 -14.68 -10.81 -0.85
CA TYR A 45 -15.57 -11.56 -1.74
C TYR A 45 -14.88 -12.76 -2.41
N ARG A 46 -13.65 -12.57 -2.88
CA ARG A 46 -12.89 -13.56 -3.65
C ARG A 46 -12.50 -14.74 -2.79
N PHE A 47 -12.05 -14.49 -1.57
CA PHE A 47 -11.59 -15.52 -0.62
C PHE A 47 -12.65 -15.84 0.44
N ARG A 48 -13.94 -15.76 0.07
CA ARG A 48 -15.11 -16.00 0.95
C ARG A 48 -15.20 -17.35 1.68
N GLY A 49 -14.30 -18.29 1.37
CA GLY A 49 -14.18 -19.59 2.04
C GLY A 49 -13.25 -19.58 3.26
N LEU A 50 -12.64 -18.43 3.58
CA LEU A 50 -11.69 -18.29 4.69
C LEU A 50 -12.37 -18.10 6.05
N PRO A 51 -11.62 -18.16 7.18
CA PRO A 51 -12.18 -17.93 8.50
C PRO A 51 -12.81 -16.55 8.67
N ALA A 52 -13.73 -16.41 9.63
CA ALA A 52 -14.40 -15.12 9.92
C ALA A 52 -13.40 -13.98 10.24
N GLY A 53 -12.28 -14.30 10.92
CA GLY A 53 -11.23 -13.32 11.20
C GLY A 53 -10.60 -12.71 9.94
N PHE A 54 -10.56 -13.45 8.83
CA PHE A 54 -10.03 -12.92 7.56
C PHE A 54 -10.95 -11.82 7.06
N HIS A 55 -12.25 -12.08 7.06
CA HIS A 55 -13.24 -11.12 6.62
C HIS A 55 -13.27 -9.90 7.53
N ALA A 56 -13.15 -10.08 8.85
CA ALA A 56 -13.07 -8.97 9.79
C ALA A 56 -11.88 -8.06 9.48
N ASP A 57 -10.68 -8.64 9.34
CA ASP A 57 -9.47 -7.87 9.00
C ASP A 57 -9.65 -7.03 7.73
N TRP A 58 -10.17 -7.61 6.64
CA TRP A 58 -10.32 -6.88 5.37
C TRP A 58 -11.52 -5.93 5.35
N VAL A 59 -12.57 -6.16 6.13
CA VAL A 59 -13.64 -5.18 6.32
C VAL A 59 -13.12 -3.97 7.11
N ASP A 60 -12.32 -4.19 8.15
CA ASP A 60 -11.71 -3.12 8.93
C ASP A 60 -10.73 -2.30 8.08
N VAL A 61 -9.90 -2.95 7.26
CA VAL A 61 -9.03 -2.26 6.28
C VAL A 61 -9.88 -1.43 5.31
N ALA A 62 -10.97 -1.98 4.76
CA ALA A 62 -11.82 -1.21 3.83
C ALA A 62 -12.45 0.04 4.46
N ASP A 63 -12.80 0.00 5.75
CA ASP A 63 -13.32 1.15 6.49
C ASP A 63 -12.24 2.22 6.72
N ASP A 64 -11.06 1.81 7.16
CA ASP A 64 -9.90 2.69 7.35
C ASP A 64 -9.52 3.39 6.04
N GLU A 65 -9.42 2.64 4.93
CA GLU A 65 -9.03 3.19 3.64
C GLU A 65 -10.09 4.13 3.05
N SER A 66 -11.37 3.88 3.35
CA SER A 66 -12.46 4.80 3.03
C SER A 66 -12.28 6.13 3.77
N ARG A 67 -11.89 6.09 5.04
CA ARG A 67 -11.60 7.28 5.84
C ARG A 67 -10.33 7.98 5.38
N HIS A 68 -9.26 7.25 5.08
CA HIS A 68 -8.00 7.79 4.53
C HIS A 68 -8.25 8.54 3.22
N PHE A 69 -8.99 7.92 2.30
CA PHE A 69 -9.40 8.54 1.04
C PHE A 69 -10.12 9.87 1.28
N MET A 70 -11.07 9.91 2.22
CA MET A 70 -11.83 11.11 2.53
C MET A 70 -10.97 12.22 3.13
N LEU A 71 -10.00 11.89 3.99
CA LEU A 71 -9.03 12.85 4.52
C LEU A 71 -8.18 13.47 3.40
N LEU A 72 -7.65 12.64 2.51
CA LEU A 72 -6.83 13.09 1.38
C LEU A 72 -7.63 13.88 0.35
N ARG A 73 -8.87 13.48 0.07
CA ARG A 73 -9.77 14.25 -0.78
C ARG A 73 -10.09 15.61 -0.17
N GLY A 74 -10.29 15.68 1.15
CA GLY A 74 -10.42 16.94 1.87
C GLY A 74 -9.21 17.85 1.68
N ARG A 75 -7.99 17.27 1.73
CA ARG A 75 -6.76 18.00 1.39
C ARG A 75 -6.74 18.46 -0.07
N LEU A 76 -7.08 17.61 -1.04
CA LEU A 76 -7.16 18.02 -2.46
C LEU A 76 -8.06 19.23 -2.67
N LEU A 77 -9.25 19.22 -2.08
CA LEU A 77 -10.21 20.32 -2.19
C LEU A 77 -9.63 21.62 -1.63
N ALA A 78 -8.87 21.55 -0.52
CA ALA A 78 -8.17 22.71 0.02
C ALA A 78 -7.05 23.25 -0.90
N HIS A 79 -6.55 22.43 -1.82
CA HIS A 79 -5.64 22.84 -2.90
C HIS A 79 -6.36 23.25 -4.19
N GLY A 80 -7.68 23.37 -4.18
CA GLY A 80 -8.48 23.79 -5.33
C GLY A 80 -8.61 22.72 -6.42
N ARG A 81 -8.41 21.44 -6.06
CA ARG A 81 -8.51 20.28 -6.95
C ARG A 81 -9.44 19.22 -6.36
N ASP A 82 -9.91 18.28 -7.16
CA ASP A 82 -10.63 17.11 -6.68
C ASP A 82 -9.96 15.81 -7.18
N TYR A 83 -10.36 14.70 -6.58
CA TYR A 83 -10.01 13.39 -7.08
C TYR A 83 -10.49 13.23 -8.52
N GLY A 84 -9.63 12.74 -9.42
CA GLY A 84 -9.89 12.61 -10.85
C GLY A 84 -9.35 13.75 -11.72
N ASP A 85 -8.88 14.86 -11.13
CA ASP A 85 -8.25 15.96 -11.89
C ASP A 85 -6.87 15.61 -12.44
N TYR A 86 -6.26 14.53 -11.93
CA TYR A 86 -4.93 14.07 -12.33
C TYR A 86 -4.96 12.65 -12.88
N ASP A 87 -4.02 12.34 -13.76
CA ASP A 87 -3.78 10.98 -14.22
C ASP A 87 -3.30 10.08 -13.06
N ALA A 88 -3.68 8.81 -13.13
CA ALA A 88 -3.30 7.79 -12.16
C ALA A 88 -2.79 6.52 -12.84
N HIS A 89 -2.23 5.58 -12.08
CA HIS A 89 -1.78 4.29 -12.63
C HIS A 89 -2.39 3.14 -11.83
N ASN A 90 -2.56 2.00 -12.49
CA ASN A 90 -3.29 0.86 -11.94
C ASN A 90 -2.38 -0.20 -11.28
N GLY A 91 -1.20 0.21 -10.81
CA GLY A 91 -0.12 -0.72 -10.47
C GLY A 91 -0.45 -1.70 -9.34
N LEU A 92 -1.24 -1.27 -8.36
CA LEU A 92 -1.73 -2.12 -7.27
C LEU A 92 -2.73 -3.17 -7.80
N TRP A 93 -3.70 -2.73 -8.60
CA TRP A 93 -4.71 -3.61 -9.16
C TRP A 93 -4.13 -4.67 -10.12
N GLU A 94 -3.11 -4.32 -10.90
CA GLU A 94 -2.43 -5.28 -11.79
C GLU A 94 -1.84 -6.48 -11.01
N MET A 95 -1.27 -6.25 -9.82
CA MET A 95 -0.77 -7.34 -8.97
C MET A 95 -1.92 -8.15 -8.37
N CYS A 96 -3.01 -7.48 -7.98
CA CYS A 96 -4.24 -8.11 -7.55
C CYS A 96 -4.78 -9.07 -8.61
N GLU A 97 -4.86 -8.66 -9.87
CA GLU A 97 -5.29 -9.51 -10.98
C GLU A 97 -4.37 -10.71 -11.21
N LYS A 98 -3.04 -10.48 -11.21
CA LYS A 98 -2.04 -11.57 -11.36
C LYS A 98 -2.17 -12.63 -10.28
N THR A 99 -2.49 -12.23 -9.05
CA THR A 99 -2.63 -13.12 -7.88
C THR A 99 -4.07 -13.52 -7.58
N ALA A 100 -5.04 -13.19 -8.44
CA ALA A 100 -6.46 -13.39 -8.18
C ALA A 100 -6.88 -14.86 -7.98
N HIS A 101 -6.03 -15.80 -8.37
CA HIS A 101 -6.25 -17.24 -8.25
C HIS A 101 -5.55 -17.86 -7.02
N ASP A 102 -4.66 -17.12 -6.35
CA ASP A 102 -3.81 -17.61 -5.27
C ASP A 102 -3.82 -16.63 -4.08
N GLY A 103 -4.57 -16.99 -3.04
CA GLY A 103 -4.64 -16.21 -1.81
C GLY A 103 -3.31 -16.13 -1.06
N LEU A 104 -2.46 -17.17 -1.14
CA LEU A 104 -1.14 -17.15 -0.52
C LEU A 104 -0.28 -16.08 -1.19
N ALA A 105 -0.19 -16.11 -2.52
CA ALA A 105 0.54 -15.10 -3.29
C ALA A 105 -0.04 -13.70 -3.08
N ARG A 106 -1.38 -13.58 -3.03
CA ARG A 106 -2.06 -12.29 -2.78
C ARG A 106 -1.63 -11.67 -1.47
N MET A 107 -1.74 -12.41 -0.36
CA MET A 107 -1.38 -11.91 0.98
C MET A 107 0.12 -11.65 1.12
N ALA A 108 0.95 -12.38 0.37
CA ALA A 108 2.39 -12.17 0.34
C ALA A 108 2.81 -10.90 -0.41
N LEU A 109 2.09 -10.51 -1.47
CA LEU A 109 2.60 -9.50 -2.41
C LEU A 109 1.85 -8.18 -2.31
N VAL A 110 0.52 -8.17 -2.22
CA VAL A 110 -0.23 -6.91 -2.25
C VAL A 110 -0.03 -6.13 -0.95
N PRO A 111 -0.37 -6.66 0.24
CA PRO A 111 -0.22 -5.89 1.47
C PRO A 111 1.24 -5.72 1.90
N ARG A 112 2.03 -6.79 1.76
CA ARG A 112 3.40 -6.85 2.29
C ARG A 112 4.47 -6.21 1.39
N VAL A 113 4.22 -6.05 0.10
CA VAL A 113 5.18 -5.42 -0.83
C VAL A 113 4.68 -4.09 -1.34
N LEU A 114 3.45 -4.05 -1.86
CA LEU A 114 2.91 -2.85 -2.49
C LEU A 114 2.39 -1.83 -1.46
N GLU A 115 1.51 -2.24 -0.57
CA GLU A 115 0.94 -1.36 0.47
C GLU A 115 2.01 -1.00 1.51
N ALA A 116 2.81 -1.96 1.96
CA ALA A 116 3.92 -1.72 2.89
C ALA A 116 4.95 -0.68 2.41
N ARG A 117 4.96 -0.33 1.11
CA ARG A 117 5.74 0.80 0.60
C ARG A 117 5.35 2.12 1.27
N GLY A 118 4.08 2.29 1.65
CA GLY A 118 3.59 3.43 2.42
C GLY A 118 4.35 3.63 3.73
N LEU A 119 4.69 2.54 4.43
CA LEU A 119 5.48 2.57 5.67
C LEU A 119 6.90 3.12 5.44
N ASP A 120 7.46 2.88 4.25
CA ASP A 120 8.83 3.24 3.91
C ASP A 120 8.94 4.70 3.44
N VAL A 121 8.01 5.14 2.57
CA VAL A 121 8.14 6.43 1.86
C VAL A 121 7.47 7.59 2.60
N THR A 122 6.37 7.32 3.31
CA THR A 122 5.53 8.37 3.93
C THR A 122 6.27 9.19 5.00
N PRO A 123 7.13 8.62 5.87
CA PRO A 123 7.90 9.41 6.85
C PRO A 123 8.72 10.53 6.19
N GLY A 124 9.39 10.22 5.07
CA GLY A 124 10.18 11.21 4.34
C GLY A 124 9.32 12.29 3.66
N MET A 125 8.07 11.96 3.29
CA MET A 125 7.13 12.94 2.71
C MET A 125 6.57 13.87 3.78
N ILE A 126 6.25 13.35 4.97
CA ILE A 126 5.82 14.15 6.14
C ILE A 126 6.85 15.23 6.46
N VAL A 127 8.13 14.85 6.60
CA VAL A 127 9.21 15.81 6.88
C VAL A 127 9.28 16.92 5.82
N LYS A 128 9.16 16.56 4.54
CA LYS A 128 9.18 17.53 3.44
C LYS A 128 7.98 18.46 3.45
N LEU A 129 6.78 17.95 3.71
CA LEU A 129 5.56 18.75 3.78
C LEU A 129 5.63 19.78 4.92
N ARG A 130 6.10 19.36 6.10
CA ARG A 130 6.32 20.28 7.24
C ARG A 130 7.35 21.36 6.90
N ALA A 131 8.46 21.00 6.26
CA ALA A 131 9.46 21.98 5.80
C ALA A 131 8.91 22.98 4.77
N LEU A 132 7.85 22.63 4.05
CA LEU A 132 7.16 23.48 3.08
C LEU A 132 5.96 24.23 3.68
N GLY A 133 5.72 24.12 5.00
CA GLY A 133 4.62 24.76 5.71
C GLY A 133 3.25 24.14 5.47
N ASP A 134 3.19 22.87 5.04
CA ASP A 134 1.95 22.13 4.79
C ASP A 134 1.66 21.13 5.92
N ASP A 135 1.60 21.65 7.16
CA ASP A 135 1.39 20.83 8.36
C ASP A 135 0.06 20.07 8.31
N ALA A 136 -1.00 20.66 7.75
CA ALA A 136 -2.30 20.02 7.63
C ALA A 136 -2.26 18.75 6.77
N THR A 137 -1.45 18.72 5.70
CA THR A 137 -1.28 17.51 4.89
C THR A 137 -0.36 16.51 5.60
N ALA A 138 0.67 16.99 6.29
CA ALA A 138 1.56 16.15 7.08
C ALA A 138 0.81 15.40 8.20
N GLU A 139 -0.10 16.06 8.92
CA GLU A 139 -0.94 15.47 9.97
C GLU A 139 -1.88 14.38 9.43
N VAL A 140 -2.44 14.58 8.23
CA VAL A 140 -3.22 13.55 7.55
C VAL A 140 -2.37 12.31 7.25
N LEU A 141 -1.16 12.51 6.70
CA LEU A 141 -0.27 11.39 6.42
C LEU A 141 0.25 10.70 7.69
N GLU A 142 0.44 11.41 8.79
CA GLU A 142 0.80 10.83 10.09
C GLU A 142 -0.34 9.96 10.65
N THR A 143 -1.59 10.34 10.40
CA THR A 143 -2.76 9.52 10.76
C THR A 143 -2.77 8.23 9.97
N ILE A 144 -2.68 8.33 8.64
CA ILE A 144 -2.68 7.18 7.74
C ILE A 144 -1.51 6.23 8.08
N LEU A 145 -0.29 6.76 8.20
CA LEU A 145 0.91 5.96 8.50
C LEU A 145 0.79 5.14 9.80
N ARG A 146 0.13 5.68 10.82
CA ARG A 146 -0.07 4.98 12.10
C ARG A 146 -1.02 3.79 11.93
N GLU A 147 -2.02 3.92 11.08
CA GLU A 147 -3.07 2.92 10.86
C GLU A 147 -2.62 1.84 9.87
N GLU A 148 -1.80 2.21 8.89
CA GLU A 148 -1.22 1.34 7.85
C GLU A 148 -0.47 0.11 8.39
N VAL A 149 0.14 0.22 9.58
CA VAL A 149 0.87 -0.90 10.21
C VAL A 149 -0.06 -2.09 10.44
N ALA A 150 -1.31 -1.84 10.85
CA ALA A 150 -2.29 -2.89 11.10
C ALA A 150 -2.73 -3.58 9.81
N HIS A 151 -2.80 -2.85 8.69
CA HIS A 151 -3.19 -3.37 7.38
C HIS A 151 -2.12 -4.32 6.84
N VAL A 152 -0.85 -3.91 6.88
CA VAL A 152 0.28 -4.76 6.51
C VAL A 152 0.38 -5.98 7.45
N ALA A 153 0.10 -5.80 8.75
CA ALA A 153 0.05 -6.89 9.71
C ALA A 153 -1.05 -7.92 9.40
N ALA A 154 -2.21 -7.50 8.90
CA ALA A 154 -3.25 -8.40 8.43
C ALA A 154 -2.73 -9.27 7.27
N GLY A 155 -2.09 -8.66 6.28
CA GLY A 155 -1.43 -9.39 5.19
C GLY A 155 -0.40 -10.41 5.70
N SER A 156 0.46 -10.02 6.65
CA SER A 156 1.44 -10.92 7.28
C SER A 156 0.80 -12.10 8.02
N ARG A 157 -0.29 -11.87 8.76
CA ARG A 157 -1.03 -12.95 9.45
C ARG A 157 -1.58 -13.97 8.46
N TRP A 158 -2.30 -13.51 7.43
CA TRP A 158 -2.96 -14.40 6.48
C TRP A 158 -1.99 -15.08 5.53
N TYR A 159 -0.88 -14.42 5.19
CA TYR A 159 0.23 -15.08 4.50
C TYR A 159 0.76 -16.28 5.28
N ARG A 160 1.08 -16.10 6.57
CA ARG A 160 1.56 -17.20 7.42
C ARG A 160 0.53 -18.30 7.59
N TRP A 161 -0.75 -17.93 7.77
CA TRP A 161 -1.85 -18.89 7.84
C TRP A 161 -1.94 -19.77 6.58
N TYR A 162 -1.76 -19.17 5.39
CA TYR A 162 -1.72 -19.92 4.14
C TYR A 162 -0.49 -20.84 4.06
N CYS A 163 0.70 -20.35 4.44
CA CYS A 163 1.91 -21.15 4.45
C CYS A 163 1.80 -22.37 5.37
N GLU A 164 1.29 -22.18 6.59
CA GLU A 164 1.07 -23.27 7.54
C GLU A 164 0.19 -24.37 6.95
N ARG A 165 -0.93 -24.00 6.32
CA ARG A 165 -1.86 -24.95 5.71
C ARG A 165 -1.32 -25.65 4.47
N ALA A 166 -0.46 -24.97 3.72
CA ALA A 166 0.23 -25.55 2.57
C ALA A 166 1.46 -26.38 2.97
N GLY A 167 1.88 -26.34 4.24
CA GLY A 167 3.08 -27.02 4.72
C GLY A 167 4.38 -26.46 4.11
N VAL A 168 4.38 -25.18 3.72
CA VAL A 168 5.55 -24.52 3.11
C VAL A 168 6.19 -23.55 4.08
N GLU A 169 7.52 -23.44 4.02
CA GLU A 169 8.25 -22.48 4.86
C GLU A 169 8.01 -21.04 4.36
N PRO A 170 7.53 -20.12 5.20
CA PRO A 170 7.15 -18.77 4.77
C PRO A 170 8.28 -17.96 4.13
N ARG A 171 9.52 -18.05 4.58
CA ARG A 171 10.60 -17.20 4.04
C ARG A 171 11.08 -17.65 2.68
N VAL A 172 11.23 -18.95 2.48
CA VAL A 172 11.51 -19.58 1.20
C VAL A 172 10.41 -19.21 0.21
N ARG A 173 9.14 -19.41 0.60
CA ARG A 173 8.02 -19.13 -0.29
C ARG A 173 7.91 -17.64 -0.65
N PHE A 174 8.20 -16.75 0.29
CA PHE A 174 8.15 -15.32 0.05
C PHE A 174 9.22 -14.90 -0.98
N ARG A 175 10.46 -15.40 -0.83
CA ARG A 175 11.54 -15.16 -1.80
C ARG A 175 11.25 -15.70 -3.20
N GLU A 176 10.54 -16.83 -3.30
CA GLU A 176 10.07 -17.35 -4.59
C GLU A 176 9.07 -16.40 -5.24
N LEU A 177 8.06 -15.98 -4.50
CA LEU A 177 7.02 -15.06 -4.97
C LEU A 177 7.60 -13.69 -5.37
N LEU A 178 8.59 -13.18 -4.63
CA LEU A 178 9.27 -11.95 -4.99
C LEU A 178 10.01 -12.07 -6.34
N ARG A 179 10.70 -13.19 -6.58
CA ARG A 179 11.38 -13.43 -7.86
C ARG A 179 10.39 -13.61 -9.01
N GLU A 180 9.26 -14.26 -8.76
CA GLU A 180 8.25 -14.54 -9.78
C GLU A 180 7.46 -13.28 -10.18
N TYR A 181 7.10 -12.43 -9.21
CA TYR A 181 6.17 -11.31 -9.43
C TYR A 181 6.75 -9.92 -9.18
N ALA A 182 7.75 -9.78 -8.30
CA ALA A 182 8.08 -8.48 -7.69
C ALA A 182 9.35 -7.80 -8.22
N GLY A 183 9.98 -8.32 -9.29
CA GLY A 183 11.27 -7.82 -9.82
C GLY A 183 11.33 -6.33 -10.24
N GLY A 184 10.20 -5.61 -10.26
CA GLY A 184 10.15 -4.15 -10.48
C GLY A 184 9.48 -3.35 -9.37
N TYR A 185 9.01 -4.01 -8.31
CA TYR A 185 8.19 -3.38 -7.25
C TYR A 185 8.96 -3.18 -5.94
N LEU A 186 10.08 -3.87 -5.76
CA LEU A 186 10.87 -3.79 -4.54
C LEU A 186 11.87 -2.63 -4.62
N HIS A 187 11.68 -1.61 -3.77
CA HIS A 187 12.53 -0.42 -3.73
C HIS A 187 12.79 -0.02 -2.28
N GLY A 188 14.06 0.03 -1.87
CA GLY A 188 14.45 0.58 -0.58
C GLY A 188 14.57 2.11 -0.59
N PRO A 189 14.96 2.72 0.55
CA PRO A 189 15.20 2.06 1.85
C PRO A 189 13.90 1.62 2.53
N PHE A 190 13.96 0.56 3.34
CA PHE A 190 12.82 0.05 4.09
C PHE A 190 12.74 0.65 5.49
N ASN A 191 11.53 0.89 5.98
CA ASN A 191 11.25 1.20 7.38
C ASN A 191 11.22 -0.10 8.20
N ILE A 192 12.40 -0.49 8.68
CA ILE A 192 12.62 -1.76 9.40
C ILE A 192 11.72 -1.86 10.63
N GLU A 193 11.63 -0.81 11.44
CA GLU A 193 10.81 -0.81 12.66
C GLU A 193 9.33 -1.02 12.35
N ALA A 194 8.77 -0.24 11.41
CA ALA A 194 7.36 -0.38 11.05
C ALA A 194 7.05 -1.74 10.42
N ARG A 195 7.95 -2.28 9.58
CA ARG A 195 7.75 -3.61 8.98
C ARG A 195 7.87 -4.73 10.01
N LEU A 196 8.76 -4.63 11.01
CA LEU A 196 8.80 -5.58 12.13
C LEU A 196 7.47 -5.57 12.91
N LEU A 197 6.94 -4.38 13.22
CA LEU A 197 5.62 -4.24 13.86
C LEU A 197 4.48 -4.80 12.98
N ALA A 198 4.60 -4.67 11.66
CA ALA A 198 3.69 -5.27 10.70
C ALA A 198 3.90 -6.79 10.50
N GLY A 199 4.72 -7.41 11.35
CA GLY A 199 4.91 -8.85 11.38
C GLY A 199 5.86 -9.38 10.32
N PHE A 200 6.85 -8.63 9.86
CA PHE A 200 8.03 -9.22 9.23
C PHE A 200 8.99 -9.73 10.30
N ASP A 201 9.80 -10.75 9.99
CA ASP A 201 10.95 -11.10 10.83
C ASP A 201 12.26 -10.46 10.34
N GLU A 202 13.30 -10.49 11.17
CA GLU A 202 14.59 -9.87 10.86
C GLU A 202 15.27 -10.47 9.63
N ASP A 203 15.15 -11.79 9.43
CA ASP A 203 15.73 -12.50 8.29
C ASP A 203 15.01 -12.13 6.99
N GLU A 204 13.68 -12.02 7.03
CA GLU A 204 12.85 -11.54 5.91
C GLU A 204 13.29 -10.14 5.49
N LEU A 205 13.46 -9.23 6.45
CA LEU A 205 13.87 -7.85 6.16
C LEU A 205 15.29 -7.77 5.62
N ALA A 206 16.23 -8.53 6.18
CA ALA A 206 17.59 -8.62 5.64
C ALA A 206 17.58 -9.11 4.19
N SER A 207 16.76 -10.11 3.87
CA SER A 207 16.61 -10.62 2.51
C SER A 207 15.94 -9.61 1.56
N LEU A 208 15.01 -8.78 2.03
CA LEU A 208 14.42 -7.70 1.23
C LEU A 208 15.47 -6.62 0.91
N VAL A 209 16.30 -6.24 1.89
CA VAL A 209 17.38 -5.27 1.71
C VAL A 209 18.37 -5.77 0.65
N GLU A 210 18.77 -7.04 0.71
CA GLU A 210 19.68 -7.64 -0.28
C GLU A 210 19.08 -7.66 -1.70
N GLN A 211 17.78 -7.95 -1.83
CA GLN A 211 17.11 -8.01 -3.13
C GLN A 211 16.77 -6.64 -3.73
N ALA A 212 16.76 -5.57 -2.92
CA ALA A 212 16.44 -4.22 -3.36
C ALA A 212 17.69 -3.40 -3.77
N GLY A 213 18.88 -3.88 -3.42
CA GLY A 213 20.18 -3.29 -3.78
C GLY A 213 20.69 -3.79 -5.13
#